data_AF-A0AAJ2S6K1-F1
#
_entry.id   AF-A0AAJ2S6K1-F1
#
_cell.length_a   1.000
_cell.length_b   1.000
_cell.length_c   1.000
_cell.angle_alpha   90.00
_cell.angle_beta   90.00
_cell.angle_gamma   90.00
#
_symmetry.space_group_name_H-M   'P 1'
#
loop_
_entity.id
_entity.type
_entity.pdbx_description
1 polymer ?
#
loop_
_entity_poly.entity_id
_entity_poly.type
_entity_poly.pdbx_seq_one_letter_code
_entity_poly.pdbx_strand_id
1 'polypeptide(L)'
;MKMPNGKLLYIKSSLAAGVILLGGCHSFSPDKRLTASHQQEVIGPEYRCVSGEGKLNNVLPATLYKNMNACIARESWSDAVYLYALAGSSTWYDAIQVNTQFARSMHSRLLKETMDALDNTQRNNFWRHIQVTMSDVTQKTTLCEALIASGAPTYRPDYMLLSASMNVERKLPIAMGWKKAVYSYVGCGNEKLP
;
A
#
# COMPACT_ATOMS: atom_id res chain seq x y z
N MET A 1 44.24 -15.13 25.41
CA MET A 1 45.36 -14.27 25.86
C MET A 1 45.03 -12.83 25.45
N LYS A 2 44.93 -11.93 26.45
CA LYS A 2 44.96 -10.45 26.41
C LYS A 2 43.96 -9.65 25.54
N MET A 3 43.00 -9.04 26.23
CA MET A 3 42.51 -7.67 25.96
C MET A 3 43.59 -6.62 26.27
N PRO A 4 43.44 -5.40 25.73
CA PRO A 4 43.55 -4.16 26.52
C PRO A 4 42.32 -3.24 26.24
N ASN A 5 41.52 -2.73 27.18
CA ASN A 5 41.74 -1.83 28.33
C ASN A 5 42.31 -0.43 28.02
N GLY A 6 41.52 0.59 28.37
CA GLY A 6 41.93 1.95 28.75
C GLY A 6 41.32 3.05 27.88
N LYS A 7 40.79 4.16 28.39
CA LYS A 7 40.60 4.69 29.75
C LYS A 7 39.66 5.90 29.63
N LEU A 8 38.81 6.08 30.65
CA LEU A 8 38.01 7.27 30.94
C LEU A 8 38.90 8.51 31.14
N LEU A 9 38.47 9.67 30.65
CA LEU A 9 38.95 10.97 31.14
C LEU A 9 37.76 11.91 31.36
N TYR A 10 37.42 12.04 32.64
CA TYR A 10 36.52 13.01 33.24
C TYR A 10 37.19 14.38 33.24
N ILE A 11 36.49 15.43 32.80
CA ILE A 11 36.87 16.82 33.09
C ILE A 11 35.80 17.42 34.00
N LYS A 12 36.26 17.84 35.19
CA LYS A 12 35.53 18.58 36.22
C LYS A 12 35.56 20.08 35.94
N SER A 13 34.76 20.81 36.72
CA SER A 13 34.88 22.23 37.13
C SER A 13 34.03 23.21 36.30
N SER A 14 33.28 24.18 36.83
CA SER A 14 33.05 24.66 38.20
C SER A 14 31.75 25.50 38.24
N LEU A 15 31.14 25.53 39.42
CA LEU A 15 30.02 26.41 39.78
C LEU A 15 30.47 27.87 39.82
N ALA A 16 29.68 28.77 39.24
CA ALA A 16 29.68 30.19 39.57
C ALA A 16 28.25 30.59 39.92
N ALA A 17 28.03 30.87 41.22
CA ALA A 17 26.82 31.48 41.72
C ALA A 17 26.91 33.00 41.50
N GLY A 18 25.89 33.57 40.84
CA GLY A 18 25.71 35.01 40.72
C GLY A 18 24.24 35.34 40.90
N VAL A 19 23.89 35.90 42.06
CA VAL A 19 22.59 36.52 42.34
C VAL A 19 22.73 38.01 42.03
N ILE A 20 21.96 38.52 41.07
CA ILE A 20 21.62 39.94 40.98
C ILE A 20 20.12 40.06 40.74
N LEU A 21 19.50 40.88 41.58
CA LEU A 21 18.07 41.12 41.73
C LEU A 21 17.63 42.35 40.90
N LEU A 22 16.40 42.24 40.40
CA LEU A 22 15.39 43.28 40.14
C LEU A 22 15.49 44.17 38.87
N GLY A 23 14.41 44.09 38.08
CA GLY A 23 13.78 45.28 37.49
C GLY A 23 13.46 45.18 36.00
N GLY A 24 12.20 44.91 35.66
CA GLY A 24 11.67 45.18 34.31
C GLY A 24 10.55 44.24 33.88
N CYS A 25 9.30 44.63 34.11
CA CYS A 25 8.14 44.05 33.44
C CYS A 25 8.19 44.43 31.95
N HIS A 26 8.39 43.45 31.08
CA HIS A 26 7.97 43.53 29.69
C HIS A 26 7.08 42.32 29.43
N SER A 27 5.84 42.60 29.03
CA SER A 27 4.86 41.60 28.62
C SER A 27 5.34 40.94 27.33
N PHE A 28 6.15 39.89 27.47
CA PHE A 28 6.38 38.93 26.41
C PHE A 28 5.28 37.87 26.50
N SER A 29 4.42 37.86 25.49
CA SER A 29 3.48 36.76 25.24
C SER A 29 4.25 35.44 25.22
N PRO A 30 3.72 34.37 25.83
CA PRO A 30 4.42 33.10 25.88
C PRO A 30 4.57 32.58 24.46
N ASP A 31 5.84 32.41 24.05
CA ASP A 31 6.21 31.59 22.91
C ASP A 31 5.44 30.28 23.02
N LYS A 32 4.70 29.96 21.97
CA LYS A 32 3.96 28.71 21.85
C LYS A 32 4.93 27.60 22.21
N ARG A 33 4.59 26.84 23.27
CA ARG A 33 5.17 25.52 23.50
C ARG A 33 5.26 24.84 22.13
N LEU A 34 6.46 24.40 21.76
CA LEU A 34 6.63 23.26 20.89
C LEU A 34 6.03 22.05 21.60
N THR A 35 4.70 22.02 21.69
CA THR A 35 3.96 20.78 21.73
C THR A 35 4.28 20.11 20.39
N ALA A 36 5.23 19.19 20.45
CA ALA A 36 5.22 18.02 19.59
C ALA A 36 3.91 17.27 19.87
N SER A 37 2.80 17.83 19.39
CA SER A 37 1.56 17.11 19.19
C SER A 37 1.72 16.43 17.85
N HIS A 38 2.41 15.29 17.84
CA HIS A 38 2.05 14.22 16.90
C HIS A 38 0.70 13.65 17.37
N GLN A 39 -0.34 14.49 17.35
CA GLN A 39 -1.67 13.99 17.03
C GLN A 39 -1.65 13.83 15.52
N GLN A 40 -1.03 12.72 15.11
CA GLN A 40 -1.28 12.13 13.82
C GLN A 40 -2.78 11.80 13.84
N GLU A 41 -3.57 12.70 13.25
CA GLU A 41 -4.91 12.39 12.82
C GLU A 41 -4.82 11.06 12.06
N VAL A 42 -5.53 10.05 12.54
CA VAL A 42 -5.57 8.72 11.93
C VAL A 42 -6.40 8.84 10.65
N ILE A 43 -5.77 9.45 9.65
CA ILE A 43 -6.23 9.44 8.27
C ILE A 43 -5.71 8.12 7.71
N GLY A 44 -6.60 7.33 7.09
CA GLY A 44 -6.30 6.01 6.53
C GLY A 44 -5.09 6.03 5.57
N PRO A 45 -4.60 4.86 5.12
CA PRO A 45 -3.35 4.77 4.37
C PRO A 45 -3.40 5.64 3.11
N GLU A 46 -2.83 6.84 3.20
CA GLU A 46 -2.52 7.68 2.06
C GLU A 46 -1.36 6.99 1.33
N TYR A 47 -1.67 6.26 0.26
CA TYR A 47 -0.66 5.56 -0.53
C TYR A 47 0.28 6.59 -1.14
N ARG A 48 1.49 6.71 -0.58
CA ARG A 48 2.37 7.88 -0.79
C ARG A 48 3.01 7.94 -2.18
N CYS A 49 2.93 6.86 -2.95
CA CYS A 49 3.40 6.81 -4.33
C CYS A 49 2.27 6.92 -5.37
N VAL A 50 1.02 7.12 -4.94
CA VAL A 50 -0.09 7.49 -5.84
C VAL A 50 -0.39 8.97 -5.64
N SER A 51 -0.06 9.80 -6.63
CA SER A 51 -0.53 11.19 -6.63
C SER A 51 -2.01 11.21 -7.00
N GLY A 52 -2.89 11.50 -6.06
CA GLY A 52 -4.28 11.83 -6.38
C GLY A 52 -5.24 11.69 -5.22
N GLU A 53 -6.03 12.74 -5.00
CA GLU A 53 -7.30 12.64 -4.30
C GLU A 53 -8.29 11.91 -5.23
N GLY A 54 -8.60 10.66 -4.92
CA GLY A 54 -9.52 9.86 -5.73
C GLY A 54 -9.72 8.46 -5.16
N LYS A 55 -10.93 7.91 -5.35
CA LYS A 55 -11.20 6.53 -4.94
C LYS A 55 -10.48 5.57 -5.88
N LEU A 56 -9.56 4.75 -5.33
CA LEU A 56 -8.77 3.80 -6.12
C LEU A 56 -9.61 2.75 -6.84
N ASN A 57 -10.84 2.51 -6.42
CA ASN A 57 -11.76 1.59 -7.10
C ASN A 57 -12.28 2.11 -8.45
N ASN A 58 -12.02 3.37 -8.82
CA ASN A 58 -12.28 3.88 -10.17
C ASN A 58 -11.04 3.85 -11.08
N VAL A 59 -9.90 3.38 -10.57
CA VAL A 59 -8.63 3.34 -11.31
C VAL A 59 -8.48 1.98 -12.00
N LEU A 60 -8.23 1.99 -13.31
CA LEU A 60 -8.02 0.76 -14.09
C LEU A 60 -6.81 -0.03 -13.57
N PRO A 61 -6.82 -1.37 -13.62
CA PRO A 61 -5.75 -2.15 -13.00
C PRO A 61 -4.37 -1.96 -13.64
N ALA A 62 -4.30 -1.67 -14.94
CA ALA A 62 -3.04 -1.32 -15.59
C ALA A 62 -2.39 -0.08 -14.94
N THR A 63 -3.20 0.92 -14.55
CA THR A 63 -2.73 2.11 -13.85
C THR A 63 -2.34 1.79 -12.41
N LEU A 64 -3.09 0.93 -11.71
CA LEU A 64 -2.72 0.46 -10.36
C LEU A 64 -1.37 -0.25 -10.38
N TYR A 65 -1.14 -1.13 -11.35
CA TYR A 65 0.13 -1.82 -11.57
C TYR A 65 1.28 -0.88 -11.96
N LYS A 66 1.02 0.13 -12.78
CA LYS A 66 2.00 1.19 -13.05
C LYS A 66 2.41 1.92 -11.76
N ASN A 67 1.43 2.24 -10.91
CA ASN A 67 1.68 2.90 -9.62
C ASN A 67 2.41 1.97 -8.64
N MET A 68 2.14 0.66 -8.68
CA MET A 68 2.90 -0.35 -7.93
C MET A 68 4.38 -0.29 -8.31
N ASN A 69 4.73 -0.26 -9.59
CA ASN A 69 6.12 -0.13 -10.03
C ASN A 69 6.75 1.20 -9.59
N ALA A 70 5.98 2.29 -9.57
CA ALA A 70 6.45 3.57 -9.01
C ALA A 70 6.72 3.48 -7.49
N CYS A 71 5.91 2.73 -6.74
CA CYS A 71 6.17 2.45 -5.33
C CYS A 71 7.42 1.58 -5.13
N ILE A 72 7.62 0.56 -5.95
CA ILE A 72 8.81 -0.30 -5.93
C ILE A 72 10.08 0.52 -6.17
N ALA A 73 10.06 1.44 -7.14
CA ALA A 73 11.19 2.32 -7.42
C ALA A 73 11.55 3.28 -6.27
N ARG A 74 10.61 3.53 -5.35
CA ARG A 74 10.80 4.36 -4.15
C ARG A 74 10.93 3.54 -2.87
N GLU A 75 11.01 2.21 -3.00
CA GLU A 75 11.06 1.27 -1.88
C GLU A 75 9.86 1.42 -0.91
N SER A 76 8.72 1.94 -1.39
CA SER A 76 7.47 1.97 -0.61
C SER A 76 6.78 0.61 -0.71
N TRP A 77 7.33 -0.37 0.00
CA TRP A 77 6.94 -1.77 -0.16
C TRP A 77 5.50 -2.06 0.26
N SER A 78 5.04 -1.44 1.35
CA SER A 78 3.65 -1.62 1.82
C SER A 78 2.64 -1.13 0.77
N ASP A 79 2.89 0.04 0.17
CA ASP A 79 2.02 0.60 -0.87
C ASP A 79 2.07 -0.27 -2.14
N ALA A 80 3.25 -0.75 -2.52
CA ALA A 80 3.41 -1.65 -3.65
C ALA A 80 2.63 -2.97 -3.44
N VAL A 81 2.71 -3.57 -2.25
CA VAL A 81 1.97 -4.80 -1.92
C VAL A 81 0.47 -4.55 -1.96
N TYR A 82 0.00 -3.42 -1.43
CA TYR A 82 -1.41 -3.04 -1.52
C TYR A 82 -1.87 -2.90 -2.97
N LEU A 83 -1.14 -2.15 -3.80
CA LEU A 83 -1.49 -1.93 -5.21
C LEU A 83 -1.45 -3.22 -6.03
N TYR A 84 -0.52 -4.13 -5.75
CA TYR A 84 -0.51 -5.48 -6.32
C TYR A 84 -1.79 -6.25 -5.98
N ALA A 85 -2.18 -6.25 -4.71
CA ALA A 85 -3.34 -6.99 -4.25
C ALA A 85 -4.64 -6.38 -4.76
N LEU A 86 -4.73 -5.04 -4.83
CA LEU A 86 -5.86 -4.32 -5.37
C LEU A 86 -6.01 -4.57 -6.87
N ALA A 87 -4.96 -4.36 -7.67
CA ALA A 87 -4.99 -4.59 -9.11
C ALA A 87 -5.32 -6.06 -9.45
N GLY A 88 -4.74 -7.00 -8.71
CA GLY A 88 -5.00 -8.43 -8.90
C GLY A 88 -6.43 -8.82 -8.53
N SER A 89 -6.96 -8.33 -7.42
CA SER A 89 -8.35 -8.56 -7.01
C SER A 89 -9.33 -7.94 -8.00
N SER A 90 -9.06 -6.72 -8.48
CA SER A 90 -9.89 -6.04 -9.47
C SER A 90 -9.89 -6.75 -10.82
N THR A 91 -8.72 -7.15 -11.34
CA THR A 91 -8.65 -7.91 -12.60
C THR A 91 -9.31 -9.28 -12.47
N TRP A 92 -9.21 -9.94 -11.32
CA TRP A 92 -9.92 -11.20 -11.07
C TRP A 92 -11.43 -11.01 -11.05
N TYR A 93 -11.90 -9.98 -10.34
CA TYR A 93 -13.31 -9.56 -10.30
C TYR A 93 -13.86 -9.31 -11.72
N ASP A 94 -13.15 -8.52 -12.52
CA ASP A 94 -13.52 -8.19 -13.89
C ASP A 94 -13.53 -9.43 -14.81
N ALA A 95 -12.53 -10.30 -14.67
CA ALA A 95 -12.43 -11.51 -15.49
C ALA A 95 -13.59 -12.47 -15.27
N ILE A 96 -14.08 -12.56 -14.04
CA ILE A 96 -15.27 -13.37 -13.70
C ILE A 96 -16.54 -12.72 -14.22
N GLN A 97 -16.65 -11.38 -14.14
CA GLN A 97 -17.81 -10.70 -14.69
C GLN A 97 -17.91 -10.87 -16.21
N VAL A 98 -16.81 -10.71 -16.93
CA VAL A 98 -16.78 -10.88 -18.39
C VAL A 98 -16.89 -12.36 -18.78
N ASN A 99 -16.36 -13.26 -17.95
CA ASN A 99 -16.44 -14.73 -18.07
C ASN A 99 -16.04 -15.29 -19.45
N THR A 100 -14.99 -14.73 -20.06
CA THR A 100 -14.39 -15.27 -21.29
C THR A 100 -12.98 -15.79 -21.02
N GLN A 101 -12.48 -16.68 -21.88
CA GLN A 101 -11.09 -17.13 -21.83
C GLN A 101 -10.12 -15.94 -21.98
N PHE A 102 -10.46 -14.98 -22.84
CA PHE A 102 -9.67 -13.76 -23.02
C PHE A 102 -9.59 -12.93 -21.74
N ALA A 103 -10.71 -12.71 -21.05
CA ALA A 103 -10.69 -11.96 -19.80
C ALA A 103 -9.81 -12.63 -18.72
N ARG A 104 -9.85 -13.96 -18.64
CA ARG A 104 -8.96 -14.74 -17.74
C ARG A 104 -7.50 -14.63 -18.14
N SER A 105 -7.17 -14.66 -19.44
CA SER A 105 -5.79 -14.49 -19.89
C SER A 105 -5.27 -13.06 -19.67
N MET A 106 -6.15 -12.05 -19.81
CA MET A 106 -5.83 -10.65 -19.54
C MET A 106 -5.42 -10.42 -18.09
N HIS A 107 -6.08 -11.06 -17.11
CA HIS A 107 -5.68 -11.02 -15.70
C HIS A 107 -4.21 -11.44 -15.51
N SER A 108 -3.82 -12.62 -16.02
CA SER A 108 -2.43 -13.10 -15.89
C SER A 108 -1.44 -12.28 -16.71
N ARG A 109 -1.83 -11.81 -17.89
CA ARG A 109 -0.96 -11.05 -18.79
C ARG A 109 -0.57 -9.70 -18.19
N LEU A 110 -1.53 -8.95 -17.64
CA LEU A 110 -1.28 -7.64 -17.06
C LEU A 110 -0.25 -7.71 -15.92
N LEU A 111 -0.39 -8.68 -15.02
CA LEU A 111 0.59 -8.87 -13.94
C LEU A 111 1.97 -9.23 -14.52
N LYS A 112 2.03 -10.15 -15.49
CA LYS A 112 3.29 -10.54 -16.10
C LYS A 112 4.01 -9.35 -16.76
N GLU A 113 3.32 -8.61 -17.62
CA GLU A 113 3.88 -7.44 -18.32
C GLU A 113 4.37 -6.38 -17.33
N THR A 114 3.62 -6.15 -16.25
CA THR A 114 4.00 -5.22 -15.19
C THR A 114 5.27 -5.65 -14.48
N MET A 115 5.36 -6.93 -14.10
CA MET A 115 6.54 -7.48 -13.43
C MET A 115 7.74 -7.47 -14.36
N ASP A 116 7.55 -7.74 -15.66
CA ASP A 116 8.61 -7.74 -16.68
C ASP A 116 9.30 -6.39 -16.86
N ALA A 117 8.62 -5.29 -16.52
CA ALA A 117 9.19 -3.94 -16.54
C ALA A 117 10.16 -3.64 -15.37
N LEU A 118 10.23 -4.50 -14.35
CA LEU A 118 11.14 -4.36 -13.21
C LEU A 118 12.48 -5.05 -13.49
N ASP A 119 13.58 -4.49 -12.98
CA ASP A 119 14.84 -5.22 -12.95
C ASP A 119 14.78 -6.42 -11.97
N ASN A 120 15.79 -7.29 -12.04
CA ASN A 120 15.81 -8.50 -11.21
C ASN A 120 15.87 -8.19 -9.70
N THR A 121 16.57 -7.13 -9.29
CA THR A 121 16.70 -6.74 -7.89
C THR A 121 15.37 -6.23 -7.36
N GLN A 122 14.72 -5.31 -8.08
CA GLN A 122 13.40 -4.78 -7.76
C GLN A 122 12.37 -5.89 -7.67
N ARG A 123 12.33 -6.78 -8.67
CA ARG A 123 11.40 -7.91 -8.72
C ARG A 123 11.60 -8.86 -7.54
N ASN A 124 12.84 -9.22 -7.23
CA ASN A 124 13.15 -10.14 -6.13
C ASN A 124 12.84 -9.52 -4.76
N ASN A 125 13.18 -8.25 -4.56
CA ASN A 125 12.84 -7.54 -3.33
C ASN A 125 11.33 -7.43 -3.16
N PHE A 126 10.62 -7.07 -4.22
CA PHE A 126 9.17 -6.96 -4.18
C PHE A 126 8.50 -8.31 -3.87
N TRP A 127 8.94 -9.40 -4.50
CA TRP A 127 8.44 -10.74 -4.18
C TRP A 127 8.68 -11.12 -2.72
N ARG A 128 9.83 -10.75 -2.14
CA ARG A 128 10.08 -10.97 -0.71
C ARG A 128 9.07 -10.23 0.15
N HIS A 129 8.73 -8.98 -0.18
CA HIS A 129 7.74 -8.21 0.56
C HIS A 129 6.33 -8.79 0.43
N ILE A 130 5.93 -9.23 -0.77
CA ILE A 130 4.68 -9.98 -0.95
C ILE A 130 4.70 -11.22 -0.05
N GLN A 131 5.76 -12.03 -0.10
CA GLN A 131 5.84 -13.27 0.69
C GLN A 131 5.74 -12.98 2.20
N VAL A 132 6.46 -11.99 2.71
CA VAL A 132 6.39 -11.57 4.12
C VAL A 132 4.96 -11.20 4.49
N THR A 133 4.32 -10.30 3.74
CA THR A 133 2.95 -9.86 4.03
C THR A 133 1.94 -11.02 3.96
N MET A 134 2.05 -11.92 2.98
CA MET A 134 1.10 -13.03 2.81
C MET A 134 1.30 -14.17 3.81
N SER A 135 2.51 -14.35 4.33
CA SER A 135 2.85 -15.36 5.33
C SER A 135 2.51 -14.93 6.76
N ASP A 136 2.46 -13.62 7.01
CA ASP A 136 2.05 -13.04 8.28
C ASP A 136 0.53 -12.91 8.33
N VAL A 137 -0.11 -13.60 9.27
CA VAL A 137 -1.58 -13.62 9.41
C VAL A 137 -2.14 -12.22 9.69
N THR A 138 -1.48 -11.44 10.54
CA THR A 138 -1.92 -10.10 10.93
C THR A 138 -1.82 -9.16 9.74
N GLN A 139 -0.66 -9.10 9.08
CA GLN A 139 -0.46 -8.21 7.93
C GLN A 139 -1.38 -8.57 6.77
N LYS A 140 -1.56 -9.87 6.49
CA LYS A 140 -2.50 -10.32 5.47
C LYS A 140 -3.94 -9.92 5.82
N THR A 141 -4.36 -10.08 7.07
CA THR A 141 -5.71 -9.69 7.51
C THR A 141 -5.93 -8.19 7.33
N THR A 142 -4.99 -7.35 7.75
CA THR A 142 -5.05 -5.89 7.55
C THR A 142 -5.12 -5.52 6.07
N LEU A 143 -4.31 -6.18 5.22
CA LEU A 143 -4.37 -5.97 3.77
C LEU A 143 -5.76 -6.29 3.21
N CYS A 144 -6.34 -7.42 3.62
CA CYS A 144 -7.65 -7.86 3.17
C CYS A 144 -8.78 -6.92 3.60
N GLU A 145 -8.75 -6.45 4.85
CA GLU A 145 -9.70 -5.45 5.35
C GLU A 145 -9.61 -4.14 4.56
N ALA A 146 -8.39 -3.66 4.29
CA ALA A 146 -8.16 -2.46 3.49
C ALA A 146 -8.68 -2.61 2.04
N LEU A 147 -8.49 -3.78 1.44
CA LEU A 147 -9.03 -4.08 0.10
C LEU A 147 -10.55 -4.18 0.11
N ILE A 148 -11.16 -4.84 1.09
CA ILE A 148 -12.62 -4.92 1.20
C ILE A 148 -13.22 -3.52 1.36
N ALA A 149 -12.61 -2.68 2.20
CA ALA A 149 -13.03 -1.30 2.43
C ALA A 149 -12.91 -0.40 1.20
N SER A 150 -11.99 -0.69 0.25
CA SER A 150 -11.88 0.10 -0.99
C SER A 150 -13.09 -0.08 -1.92
N GLY A 151 -13.85 -1.16 -1.75
CA GLY A 151 -15.03 -1.47 -2.56
C GLY A 151 -14.71 -2.00 -3.96
N ALA A 152 -15.78 -2.48 -4.63
CA ALA A 152 -15.70 -3.03 -5.98
C ALA A 152 -15.27 -1.98 -7.01
N PRO A 153 -14.63 -2.40 -8.13
CA PRO A 153 -14.45 -1.57 -9.30
C PRO A 153 -15.72 -0.82 -9.72
N THR A 154 -15.61 0.49 -9.96
CA THR A 154 -16.72 1.34 -10.43
C THR A 154 -16.64 1.64 -11.93
N TYR A 155 -15.53 1.27 -12.57
CA TYR A 155 -15.37 1.36 -14.02
C TYR A 155 -15.98 0.14 -14.71
N ARG A 156 -16.12 0.22 -16.03
CA ARG A 156 -16.49 -0.94 -16.87
C ARG A 156 -15.23 -1.70 -17.29
N PRO A 157 -15.25 -3.05 -17.30
CA PRO A 157 -14.09 -3.87 -17.65
C PRO A 157 -13.90 -3.96 -19.18
N ASP A 158 -14.05 -2.85 -19.89
CA ASP A 158 -14.03 -2.85 -21.36
C ASP A 158 -12.64 -3.27 -21.91
N TYR A 159 -11.57 -3.10 -21.11
CA TYR A 159 -10.21 -3.58 -21.41
C TYR A 159 -10.08 -5.11 -21.44
N MET A 160 -11.07 -5.85 -20.93
CA MET A 160 -11.15 -7.31 -20.97
C MET A 160 -12.06 -7.84 -22.08
N LEU A 161 -12.54 -6.98 -22.97
CA LEU A 161 -13.34 -7.38 -24.13
C LEU A 161 -12.42 -7.55 -25.35
N LEU A 162 -12.64 -8.59 -26.14
CA LEU A 162 -12.04 -8.67 -27.48
C LEU A 162 -12.72 -7.62 -28.37
N SER A 163 -11.96 -6.93 -29.22
CA SER A 163 -12.50 -5.94 -30.16
C SER A 163 -13.63 -6.51 -31.05
N ALA A 164 -13.54 -7.79 -31.44
CA ALA A 164 -14.58 -8.48 -32.20
C ALA A 164 -15.84 -8.85 -31.38
N SER A 165 -15.79 -8.77 -30.04
CA SER A 165 -16.87 -9.15 -29.14
C SER A 165 -17.69 -7.96 -28.61
N MET A 166 -17.44 -6.74 -29.08
CA MET A 166 -18.23 -5.56 -28.70
C MET A 166 -19.72 -5.66 -29.10
N ASN A 167 -20.04 -6.53 -30.07
CA ASN A 167 -21.39 -6.76 -30.58
C ASN A 167 -22.00 -8.13 -30.20
N VAL A 168 -21.31 -8.95 -29.40
CA VAL A 168 -21.86 -10.23 -28.94
C VAL A 168 -22.73 -9.97 -27.71
N GLU A 169 -23.98 -10.44 -27.77
CA GLU A 169 -24.95 -10.32 -26.69
C GLU A 169 -24.33 -10.78 -25.37
N ARG A 170 -24.15 -9.81 -24.46
CA ARG A 170 -23.53 -10.04 -23.15
C ARG A 170 -24.40 -11.04 -22.40
N LYS A 171 -23.94 -12.29 -22.27
CA LYS A 171 -24.42 -13.13 -21.16
C LYS A 171 -24.24 -12.32 -19.89
N LEU A 172 -25.34 -12.13 -19.16
CA LEU A 172 -25.31 -11.42 -17.88
C LEU A 172 -24.18 -12.01 -17.02
N PRO A 173 -23.24 -11.18 -16.54
CA PRO A 173 -22.19 -11.62 -15.64
C PRO A 173 -22.75 -12.43 -14.48
N ILE A 174 -22.07 -13.51 -14.12
CA ILE A 174 -22.25 -14.07 -12.77
C ILE A 174 -21.59 -13.07 -11.83
N ALA A 175 -22.39 -12.23 -11.17
CA ALA A 175 -21.88 -11.21 -10.27
C ALA A 175 -21.17 -11.89 -9.08
N MET A 176 -19.84 -11.91 -9.10
CA MET A 176 -19.06 -12.19 -7.90
C MET A 176 -19.13 -10.96 -6.98
N GLY A 177 -19.28 -11.15 -5.67
CA GLY A 177 -19.14 -10.04 -4.72
C GLY A 177 -17.67 -9.62 -4.57
N TRP A 178 -17.40 -8.33 -4.38
CA TRP A 178 -16.04 -7.81 -4.20
C TRP A 178 -15.24 -8.54 -3.11
N LYS A 179 -15.87 -8.76 -1.94
CA LYS A 179 -15.30 -9.54 -0.83
C LYS A 179 -14.84 -10.93 -1.30
N LYS A 180 -15.63 -11.63 -2.14
CA LYS A 180 -15.29 -12.94 -2.73
C LYS A 180 -14.06 -12.86 -3.65
N ALA A 181 -13.96 -11.81 -4.46
CA ALA A 181 -12.82 -11.63 -5.36
C ALA A 181 -11.52 -11.39 -4.58
N VAL A 182 -11.56 -10.55 -3.54
CA VAL A 182 -10.42 -10.29 -2.64
C VAL A 182 -9.97 -11.58 -1.95
N TYR A 183 -10.88 -12.36 -1.35
CA TYR A 183 -10.52 -13.66 -0.77
C TYR A 183 -9.88 -14.61 -1.77
N SER A 184 -10.47 -14.71 -2.96
CA SER A 184 -10.03 -15.67 -3.97
C SER A 184 -8.63 -15.33 -4.49
N TYR A 185 -8.30 -14.04 -4.62
CA TYR A 185 -7.01 -13.60 -5.12
C TYR A 185 -5.93 -13.58 -4.03
N VAL A 186 -6.22 -12.98 -2.87
CA VAL A 186 -5.22 -12.74 -1.80
C VAL A 186 -5.12 -13.91 -0.82
N GLY A 187 -6.16 -14.75 -0.71
CA GLY A 187 -6.19 -15.86 0.25
C GLY A 187 -6.39 -15.39 1.70
N CYS A 188 -7.36 -14.50 1.91
CA CYS A 188 -7.62 -13.81 3.19
C CYS A 188 -8.22 -14.69 4.32
N GLY A 189 -8.00 -16.01 4.30
CA GLY A 189 -8.46 -16.95 5.34
C GLY A 189 -9.48 -17.99 4.84
N ASN A 190 -9.84 -18.93 5.73
CA ASN A 190 -10.66 -20.12 5.44
C ASN A 190 -12.18 -19.84 5.42
N GLU A 191 -12.64 -18.65 5.04
CA GLU A 191 -14.05 -18.50 4.67
C GLU A 191 -14.24 -19.34 3.40
N LYS A 192 -14.65 -20.60 3.56
CA LYS A 192 -15.43 -21.30 2.54
C LYS A 192 -16.60 -20.37 2.28
N LEU A 193 -16.49 -19.58 1.22
CA LEU A 193 -17.63 -18.79 0.78
C LEU A 193 -18.79 -19.76 0.58
N PRO A 194 -19.97 -19.46 1.16
CA PRO A 194 -21.17 -20.23 0.84
C PRO A 194 -21.41 -20.25 -0.68
#